data_AF-A0A2H0N565-F1
#
_entry.id   AF-A0A2H0N565-F1
#
_cell.length_a   1.000
_cell.length_b   1.000
_cell.length_c   1.000
_cell.angle_alpha   90.00
_cell.angle_beta   90.00
_cell.angle_gamma   90.00
#
_symmetry.space_group_name_H-M   'P 1'
#
loop_
_entity.id
_entity.type
_entity.pdbx_description
1 polymer ?
#
loop_
_entity_poly.entity_id
_entity_poly.type
_entity_poly.pdbx_seq_one_letter_code
_entity_poly.pdbx_strand_id
1 'polypeptide(L)'
;MKHEECNFFRCSNRVGIFLVALYILCFAWYFIHPVNQSVHIQMLEMSYFGFSGMNFVSFLLGAIQTYIWGYVGVGLWSLLGCCHTKGTCKK
;
A
#
# COMPACT_ATOMS: atom_id res chain seq x y z
N MET A 1 -14.75 -27.59 -15.71
CA MET A 1 -14.18 -27.08 -14.45
C MET A 1 -13.80 -25.62 -14.70
N LYS A 2 -14.56 -24.66 -14.15
CA LYS A 2 -14.24 -23.23 -14.26
C LYS A 2 -12.97 -23.01 -13.44
N HIS A 3 -11.84 -22.73 -14.09
CA HIS A 3 -10.65 -22.28 -13.38
C HIS A 3 -11.01 -20.95 -12.70
N GLU A 4 -11.13 -20.96 -11.37
CA GLU A 4 -11.20 -19.74 -10.59
C GLU A 4 -9.88 -19.01 -10.82
N GLU A 5 -9.92 -18.01 -11.69
CA GLU A 5 -8.84 -17.06 -11.85
C GLU A 5 -8.53 -16.51 -10.46
N CYS A 6 -7.32 -16.78 -9.98
CA CYS A 6 -6.79 -16.15 -8.79
C CYS A 6 -6.71 -14.66 -9.12
N ASN A 7 -7.83 -13.96 -8.88
CA ASN A 7 -8.11 -12.66 -9.44
C ASN A 7 -7.09 -11.68 -8.91
N PHE A 8 -6.09 -11.35 -9.71
CA PHE A 8 -5.06 -10.35 -9.40
C PHE A 8 -5.70 -9.10 -8.81
N PHE A 9 -6.74 -8.60 -9.46
CA PHE A 9 -7.53 -7.46 -8.98
C PHE A 9 -8.12 -7.66 -7.58
N ARG A 10 -8.63 -8.85 -7.25
CA ARG A 10 -9.21 -9.15 -5.93
C ARG A 10 -8.12 -9.23 -4.86
N CYS A 11 -6.95 -9.79 -5.19
CA CYS A 11 -5.82 -9.89 -4.27
C CYS A 11 -5.19 -8.51 -4.03
N SER A 12 -4.88 -7.78 -5.11
CA SER A 12 -4.36 -6.41 -5.08
C SER A 12 -5.30 -5.46 -4.34
N ASN A 13 -6.61 -5.56 -4.53
CA ASN A 13 -7.57 -4.73 -3.81
C ASN A 13 -7.55 -5.02 -2.30
N ARG A 14 -7.51 -6.30 -1.91
CA ARG A 14 -7.47 -6.68 -0.48
C ARG A 14 -6.18 -6.20 0.20
N VAL A 15 -5.04 -6.33 -0.48
CA VAL A 15 -3.74 -5.83 0.01
C VAL A 15 -3.69 -4.30 0.03
N GLY A 16 -4.18 -3.65 -1.02
CA GLY A 16 -4.26 -2.18 -1.09
C GLY A 16 -5.11 -1.60 0.03
N ILE A 17 -6.32 -2.14 0.27
CA ILE A 17 -7.18 -1.73 1.38
C ILE A 17 -6.50 -1.95 2.72
N PHE A 18 -5.83 -3.10 2.91
CA PHE A 18 -5.10 -3.39 4.14
C PHE A 18 -3.97 -2.38 4.40
N LEU A 19 -3.18 -2.05 3.38
CA LEU A 19 -2.10 -1.05 3.50
C LEU A 19 -2.66 0.35 3.77
N VAL A 20 -3.76 0.74 3.12
CA VAL A 20 -4.43 2.02 3.40
C VAL A 20 -4.94 2.06 4.85
N ALA A 21 -5.55 0.98 5.35
CA ALA A 21 -5.99 0.92 6.73
C ALA A 21 -4.82 1.06 7.71
N LEU A 22 -3.70 0.40 7.43
CA LEU A 22 -2.46 0.53 8.22
C LEU A 22 -1.93 1.98 8.20
N TYR A 23 -1.93 2.63 7.03
CA TYR A 23 -1.54 4.03 6.88
C TYR A 23 -2.44 4.95 7.72
N ILE A 24 -3.77 4.75 7.68
CA ILE A 24 -4.72 5.53 8.49
C ILE A 24 -4.42 5.34 9.99
N LEU A 25 -4.16 4.11 10.41
CA LEU A 25 -3.78 3.82 11.80
C LEU A 25 -2.47 4.50 12.19
N CYS A 26 -1.44 4.49 11.33
CA CYS A 26 -0.20 5.23 11.56
C CYS A 26 -0.44 6.74 11.68
N PHE A 27 -1.25 7.30 10.79
CA PHE A 27 -1.60 8.72 10.81
C PHE A 27 -2.38 9.10 12.08
N ALA A 28 -3.29 8.25 12.54
CA ALA A 28 -4.00 8.44 13.81
C ALA A 28 -3.07 8.26 15.03
N TRP A 29 -2.13 7.31 14.95
CA TRP A 29 -1.16 7.04 16.01
C TRP A 29 -0.28 8.25 16.33
N TYR A 30 0.05 9.07 15.33
CA TYR A 30 0.75 10.34 15.51
C TYR A 30 0.08 11.26 16.54
N PHE A 31 -1.25 11.26 16.62
CA PHE A 31 -2.02 12.07 17.58
C PHE A 31 -2.14 11.40 18.95
N ILE A 32 -2.20 10.08 19.00
CA ILE A 32 -2.37 9.31 20.24
C ILE A 32 -1.07 9.22 21.03
N HIS A 33 0.07 9.07 20.35
CA HIS A 33 1.37 8.87 21.00
C HIS A 33 2.44 9.80 20.41
N PRO A 34 2.51 11.08 20.86
CA PRO A 34 3.37 12.11 20.31
C PRO A 34 4.83 11.98 20.78
N VAL A 35 5.42 10.79 20.67
CA VAL A 35 6.85 10.57 20.95
C VAL A 35 7.61 10.60 19.63
N ASN A 36 8.59 11.50 19.52
CA ASN A 36 9.41 11.70 18.32
C ASN A 36 8.60 12.04 17.05
N GLN A 37 7.66 12.98 17.16
CA GLN A 37 6.81 13.44 16.05
C GLN A 37 7.62 13.95 14.85
N SER A 38 8.78 14.56 15.08
CA SER A 38 9.68 15.02 14.01
C SER A 38 10.16 13.87 13.13
N VAL A 39 10.51 12.73 13.73
CA VAL A 39 10.95 11.53 13.00
C VAL A 39 9.79 10.93 12.20
N HIS A 40 8.58 10.93 12.78
CA HIS A 40 7.39 10.43 12.10
C HIS A 40 7.06 11.27 10.85
N ILE A 41 7.11 12.60 10.97
CA ILE A 41 6.88 13.51 9.84
C ILE A 41 7.97 13.32 8.77
N GLN A 42 9.25 13.26 9.16
CA GLN A 42 10.35 13.05 8.21
C GLN A 42 10.22 11.72 7.47
N MET A 43 9.82 10.64 8.15
CA MET A 43 9.55 9.36 7.48
C MET A 43 8.42 9.45 6.46
N LEU A 44 7.33 10.16 6.79
CA LEU A 44 6.21 10.36 5.86
C LEU A 44 6.60 11.24 4.67
N GLU A 45 7.38 12.30 4.89
CA GLU A 45 7.90 13.18 3.84
C GLU A 45 8.83 12.45 2.86
N MET A 46 9.65 11.52 3.35
CA MET A 46 10.51 10.70 2.50
C MET A 46 9.72 9.60 1.76
N SER A 47 8.64 9.10 2.35
CA SER A 47 7.88 7.96 1.80
C SER A 47 6.81 8.38 0.79
N TYR A 48 6.27 9.60 0.93
CA TYR A 48 5.13 10.07 0.15
C TYR A 48 5.46 11.37 -0.59
N PHE A 49 5.35 11.34 -1.91
CA PHE A 49 5.60 12.51 -2.73
C PHE A 49 4.51 13.57 -2.53
N GLY A 50 4.93 14.82 -2.32
CA GLY A 50 4.00 15.93 -2.08
C GLY A 50 3.43 15.98 -0.65
N PHE A 51 3.95 15.17 0.26
CA PHE A 51 3.62 15.29 1.68
C PHE A 51 4.24 16.58 2.23
N SER A 52 3.40 17.45 2.81
CA SER A 52 3.83 18.70 3.45
C SER A 52 3.12 18.79 4.80
N GLY A 53 3.75 18.19 5.82
CA GLY A 53 3.20 18.08 7.17
C GLY A 53 1.89 17.29 7.31
N MET A 54 1.37 17.27 8.54
CA MET A 54 0.15 16.56 8.97
C MET A 54 -1.13 17.31 8.56
N ASN A 55 -1.34 17.49 7.26
CA ASN A 55 -2.53 18.15 6.71
C ASN A 55 -3.48 17.15 6.05
N PHE A 56 -4.76 17.52 5.89
CA PHE A 56 -5.76 16.67 5.23
C PHE A 56 -5.37 16.30 3.79
N VAL A 57 -4.72 17.21 3.07
CA VAL A 57 -4.22 16.95 1.70
C VAL A 57 -3.12 15.90 1.72
N SER A 58 -2.14 16.01 2.61
CA SER A 58 -1.06 15.03 2.79
C SER A 58 -1.61 13.65 3.17
N PHE A 59 -2.63 13.63 4.05
CA PHE A 59 -3.36 12.40 4.40
C PHE A 59 -3.95 11.73 3.16
N LEU A 60 -4.73 12.47 2.36
CA LEU A 60 -5.40 11.94 1.18
C LEU A 60 -4.40 11.46 0.12
N LEU A 61 -3.34 12.25 -0.15
CA LEU A 61 -2.29 11.89 -1.10
C LEU A 61 -1.55 10.62 -0.66
N GLY A 62 -1.19 10.52 0.63
CA GLY A 62 -0.52 9.33 1.16
C GLY A 62 -1.41 8.09 1.11
N ALA A 63 -2.72 8.22 1.37
CA ALA A 63 -3.67 7.12 1.27
C ALA A 63 -3.80 6.61 -0.18
N ILE A 64 -3.92 7.52 -1.15
CA ILE A 64 -3.98 7.17 -2.58
C ILE A 64 -2.68 6.49 -3.03
N GLN A 65 -1.52 7.06 -2.67
CA GLN A 65 -0.22 6.48 -3.01
C GLN A 65 -0.06 5.09 -2.40
N THR A 66 -0.42 4.91 -1.12
CA THR A 66 -0.37 3.61 -0.44
C THR A 66 -1.26 2.57 -1.14
N TYR A 67 -2.45 2.97 -1.58
CA TYR A 67 -3.34 2.10 -2.33
C TYR A 67 -2.72 1.66 -3.66
N ILE A 68 -2.14 2.60 -4.42
CA ILE A 68 -1.46 2.32 -5.69
C ILE A 68 -0.26 1.38 -5.45
N TRP A 69 0.52 1.61 -4.40
CA TRP A 69 1.64 0.75 -4.02
C TRP A 69 1.19 -0.68 -3.69
N GLY A 70 -0.01 -0.89 -3.16
CA GLY A 70 -0.58 -2.23 -2.99
C GLY A 70 -0.73 -2.98 -4.33
N TYR A 71 -1.18 -2.29 -5.39
CA TYR A 71 -1.26 -2.88 -6.73
C TYR A 71 0.11 -3.12 -7.35
N VAL A 72 1.05 -2.20 -7.17
CA VAL A 72 2.42 -2.35 -7.66
C VAL A 72 3.12 -3.52 -6.95
N GLY A 73 2.94 -3.64 -5.63
CA GLY A 73 3.52 -4.72 -4.82
C GLY A 73 2.97 -6.09 -5.22
N VAL A 74 1.66 -6.23 -5.38
CA VAL A 74 1.06 -7.49 -5.87
C VAL A 74 1.40 -7.72 -7.34
N GLY A 75 1.53 -6.67 -8.16
CA GLY A 75 2.02 -6.71 -9.54
C GLY A 75 3.41 -7.31 -9.65
N LEU A 76 4.36 -6.77 -8.88
CA LEU A 76 5.72 -7.30 -8.77
C LEU A 76 5.72 -8.71 -8.18
N TRP A 77 4.91 -8.98 -7.17
CA TRP A 77 4.79 -10.31 -6.58
C TRP A 77 4.27 -11.34 -7.59
N SER A 78 3.32 -10.96 -8.43
CA SER A 78 2.84 -11.80 -9.53
C SER A 78 3.94 -12.00 -10.58
N LEU A 79 4.64 -10.94 -10.99
CA LEU A 79 5.71 -11.05 -11.98
C LEU A 79 6.90 -11.90 -11.50
N LEU A 80 7.33 -11.70 -10.25
CA LEU A 80 8.49 -12.39 -9.65
C LEU A 80 8.12 -13.77 -9.08
N GLY A 81 6.91 -13.91 -8.53
CA GLY A 81 6.41 -15.13 -7.89
C GLY A 81 5.71 -16.11 -8.82
N CYS A 82 4.98 -15.65 -9.84
CA CYS A 82 4.34 -16.55 -10.82
C CYS A 82 5.33 -17.22 -11.77
N CYS A 83 6.58 -16.76 -11.84
CA CYS A 83 7.62 -17.48 -12.60
C CYS A 83 8.30 -18.61 -11.81
N HIS A 84 8.15 -18.69 -10.48
CA HIS A 84 8.98 -19.61 -9.69
C HIS A 84 8.26 -20.80 -9.07
N THR A 85 6.92 -20.78 -8.95
CA THR A 85 6.18 -21.89 -8.32
C THR A 85 4.86 -22.19 -9.03
N LYS A 86 4.96 -22.89 -10.18
CA LYS A 86 3.88 -23.54 -10.97
C LYS A 86 3.25 -22.72 -12.11
N GLY A 87 3.96 -22.64 -13.23
CA GLY A 87 3.62 -23.45 -14.41
C GLY A 87 2.39 -23.11 -15.28
N THR A 88 1.58 -22.08 -15.01
CA THR A 88 0.53 -21.67 -15.98
C THR A 88 0.22 -20.16 -15.95
N CYS A 89 1.01 -19.38 -16.69
CA CYS A 89 0.47 -18.21 -17.40
C CYS A 89 0.16 -18.68 -18.82
N LYS A 90 -1.10 -18.96 -19.14
CA LYS A 90 -1.53 -19.04 -20.55
C LYS A 90 -2.30 -17.76 -20.87
N LYS A 91 -1.79 -17.08 -21.91
CA LYS A 91 -2.39 -15.97 -22.65
C LYS A 91 -3.85 -16.25 -23.01
#